data_AF-A0A543JCB3-F1
#
_entry.id   AF-A0A543JCB3-F1
#
_cell.length_a   1.000
_cell.length_b   1.000
_cell.length_c   1.000
_cell.angle_alpha   90.00
_cell.angle_beta   90.00
_cell.angle_gamma   90.00
#
_symmetry.space_group_name_H-M   'P 1'
#
loop_
_entity.id
_entity.type
_entity.pdbx_description
1 polymer ?
#
loop_
_entity_poly.entity_id
_entity_poly.type
_entity_poly.pdbx_seq_one_letter_code
_entity_poly.pdbx_strand_id
1 'polypeptide(L)'
;MAGVIVYEPDDETDVEGLPWAITFEASAGEEWASFVCGPYDRDDAVKLAEEVLAASRGVTAVVEPLLPVAEAADVLATIAELRDEEADPE
;
A
#
# COMPACT_ATOMS: atom_id res chain seq x y z
N MET A 1 10.61 7.62 8.41
CA MET A 1 11.32 7.63 7.11
C MET A 1 10.34 8.15 6.08
N ALA A 2 10.77 8.98 5.12
CA ALA A 2 9.94 9.42 3.99
C ALA A 2 10.53 8.78 2.72
N GLY A 3 9.70 8.23 1.85
CA GLY A 3 10.18 7.47 0.69
C GLY A 3 9.06 6.83 -0.12
N VAL A 4 9.43 6.27 -1.27
CA VAL A 4 8.59 5.34 -2.03
C VAL A 4 8.99 3.93 -1.63
N ILE A 5 8.02 3.15 -1.17
CA ILE A 5 8.16 1.73 -0.82
C ILE A 5 7.40 0.97 -1.90
N VAL A 6 8.08 0.12 -2.64
CA VAL A 6 7.47 -0.68 -3.71
C VAL A 6 7.48 -2.13 -3.27
N TYR A 7 6.33 -2.81 -3.38
CA TYR A 7 6.25 -4.24 -3.18
C TYR A 7 7.11 -4.97 -4.22
N GLU A 8 8.00 -5.84 -3.74
CA GLU A 8 8.83 -6.71 -4.56
C GLU A 8 8.35 -8.16 -4.39
N PRO A 9 7.68 -8.75 -5.40
CA PRO A 9 7.28 -10.15 -5.35
C PRO A 9 8.50 -11.08 -5.42
N ASP A 10 8.39 -12.27 -4.85
CA ASP A 10 9.41 -13.32 -5.01
C ASP A 10 9.48 -13.82 -6.47
N ASP A 11 8.34 -13.88 -7.16
CA ASP A 11 8.22 -14.18 -8.60
C ASP A 11 7.35 -13.12 -9.29
N GLU A 12 7.85 -12.53 -10.38
CA GLU A 12 7.11 -11.48 -11.12
C GLU A 12 5.77 -11.98 -11.68
N THR A 13 5.64 -13.30 -11.91
CA THR A 13 4.39 -13.91 -12.37
C THR A 13 3.27 -13.88 -11.33
N ASP A 14 3.59 -13.74 -10.04
CA ASP A 14 2.59 -13.67 -8.96
C ASP A 14 1.75 -12.37 -9.04
N VAL A 15 2.31 -11.33 -9.65
CA VAL A 15 1.69 -10.00 -9.75
C VAL A 15 1.45 -9.58 -11.19
N GLU A 16 1.73 -10.45 -12.16
CA GLU A 16 1.58 -10.15 -13.59
C GLU A 16 0.11 -9.86 -13.92
N GLY A 17 -0.14 -8.67 -14.47
CA GLY A 17 -1.48 -8.22 -14.86
C GLY A 17 -2.40 -7.82 -13.70
N LEU A 18 -1.92 -7.85 -12.44
CA LEU A 18 -2.68 -7.32 -11.32
C LEU A 18 -2.67 -5.79 -11.33
N PRO A 19 -3.79 -5.13 -10.98
CA PRO A 19 -3.81 -3.68 -10.81
C PRO A 19 -3.03 -3.27 -9.55
N TRP A 20 -2.35 -2.13 -9.61
CA TRP A 20 -1.57 -1.57 -8.50
C TRP A 20 -2.27 -0.37 -7.88
N ALA A 21 -2.04 -0.17 -6.58
CA ALA A 21 -2.51 0.99 -5.83
C ALA A 21 -1.34 1.68 -5.12
N ILE A 22 -1.53 2.96 -4.80
CA ILE A 22 -0.60 3.73 -3.97
C ILE A 22 -1.33 4.19 -2.71
N THR A 23 -0.78 3.83 -1.55
CA THR A 23 -1.17 4.40 -0.26
C THR A 23 -0.23 5.55 0.07
N PHE A 24 -0.76 6.76 0.18
CA PHE A 24 -0.02 7.92 0.67
C PHE A 24 -0.29 8.13 2.15
N GLU A 25 0.76 8.34 2.92
CA GLU A 25 0.69 8.54 4.38
C GLU A 25 1.61 9.67 4.84
N ALA A 26 1.22 10.31 5.94
CA ALA A 26 1.99 11.36 6.56
C ALA A 26 3.32 10.83 7.12
N SER A 27 4.39 11.57 6.91
CA SER A 27 5.70 11.26 7.48
C SER A 27 6.40 12.53 7.95
N ALA A 28 7.57 12.35 8.58
CA ALA A 28 8.41 13.45 9.05
C ALA A 28 7.70 14.47 9.99
N GLY A 29 6.75 14.01 10.80
CA GLY A 29 6.05 14.84 11.79
C GLY A 29 4.82 15.58 11.27
N GLU A 30 4.42 15.32 10.03
CA GLU A 30 3.12 15.73 9.50
C GLU A 30 1.98 14.88 10.10
N GLU A 31 0.78 15.46 10.20
CA GLU A 31 -0.39 14.83 10.83
C GLU A 31 -1.62 14.92 9.92
N TRP A 32 -1.73 14.00 8.97
CA TRP A 32 -2.89 13.87 8.09
C TRP A 32 -3.20 12.39 7.83
N ALA A 33 -4.47 12.09 7.51
CA ALA A 33 -4.94 10.72 7.33
C ALA A 33 -4.46 10.12 6.00
N SER A 34 -4.04 8.86 6.01
CA SER A 34 -3.64 8.17 4.79
C SER A 34 -4.80 8.01 3.81
N PHE A 35 -4.48 7.93 2.53
CA PHE A 35 -5.46 7.67 1.47
C PHE A 35 -4.86 6.82 0.36
N VAL A 36 -5.74 6.11 -0.35
CA VAL A 36 -5.38 5.20 -1.45
C VAL A 36 -5.78 5.80 -2.78
N CYS A 37 -4.95 5.62 -3.81
CA CYS A 37 -5.29 5.94 -5.20
C CYS A 37 -4.94 4.79 -6.15
N GLY A 38 -5.69 4.67 -7.25
CA GLY A 38 -5.59 3.57 -8.22
C GLY A 38 -6.98 3.17 -8.78
N PRO A 39 -7.06 2.12 -9.60
CA PRO A 39 -5.96 1.23 -9.99
C PRO A 39 -5.05 1.81 -11.08
N TYR A 40 -3.79 1.35 -11.13
CA TYR A 40 -2.77 1.68 -12.13
C TYR A 40 -2.06 0.42 -12.64
N ASP A 41 -1.30 0.56 -13.73
CA ASP A 41 -0.18 -0.34 -14.03
C ASP A 41 0.99 -0.08 -13.06
N ARG A 42 1.85 -1.08 -12.83
CA ARG A 42 2.97 -0.99 -11.86
C ARG A 42 3.86 0.23 -12.11
N ASP A 43 4.32 0.40 -13.35
CA ASP A 43 5.28 1.45 -13.70
C ASP A 43 4.66 2.85 -13.56
N ASP A 44 3.37 2.98 -13.86
CA ASP A 44 2.63 4.23 -13.69
C ASP A 44 2.42 4.57 -12.21
N ALA A 45 2.16 3.55 -11.37
CA ALA A 45 2.06 3.73 -9.92
C ALA A 45 3.39 4.20 -9.30
N VAL A 46 4.50 3.53 -9.65
CA VAL A 46 5.84 3.89 -9.17
C VAL A 46 6.19 5.31 -9.60
N LYS A 47 5.99 5.65 -10.88
CA LYS A 47 6.27 6.99 -11.40
C LYS A 47 5.48 8.07 -10.67
N LEU A 48 4.18 7.89 -10.46
CA LEU A 48 3.35 8.86 -9.74
C LEU A 48 3.83 9.04 -8.29
N ALA A 49 4.18 7.95 -7.60
CA ALA A 49 4.69 8.01 -6.24
C ALA A 49 6.00 8.82 -6.16
N GLU A 50 6.93 8.61 -7.11
CA GLU A 50 8.18 9.37 -7.20
C GLU A 50 7.95 10.86 -7.49
N GLU A 51 7.02 11.19 -8.39
CA GLU A 51 6.66 12.58 -8.70
C GLU A 51 6.08 13.32 -7.49
N VAL A 52 5.21 12.66 -6.71
CA VAL A 52 4.65 13.23 -5.47
C VAL A 52 5.74 13.44 -4.42
N LEU A 53 6.64 12.47 -4.23
CA LEU A 53 7.75 12.60 -3.28
C LEU A 53 8.76 13.69 -3.70
N ALA A 54 8.94 13.93 -5.00
CA ALA A 54 9.76 15.03 -5.49
C ALA A 54 9.10 16.40 -5.26
N ALA A 55 7.76 16.46 -5.32
CA ALA A 55 6.99 17.69 -5.17
C ALA A 55 6.71 18.08 -3.71
N SER A 56 6.66 17.12 -2.79
CA SER A 56 6.28 17.34 -1.39
C SER A 56 7.22 16.64 -0.41
N ARG A 57 7.34 17.22 0.79
CA ARG A 57 8.07 16.62 1.92
C ARG A 57 7.06 16.04 2.91
N GLY A 58 7.51 15.15 3.79
CA GLY A 58 6.64 14.57 4.82
C GLY A 58 5.55 13.66 4.25
N VAL A 59 5.84 13.01 3.12
CA VAL A 59 4.98 12.00 2.49
C VAL A 59 5.77 10.70 2.38
N THR A 60 5.13 9.59 2.72
CA THR A 60 5.55 8.25 2.32
C THR A 60 4.51 7.71 1.35
N ALA A 61 4.96 6.98 0.34
CA ALA A 61 4.11 6.32 -0.64
C ALA A 61 4.41 4.82 -0.63
N VAL A 62 3.40 4.00 -0.41
CA VAL A 62 3.48 2.53 -0.51
C VAL A 62 2.79 2.11 -1.80
N VAL A 63 3.52 1.45 -2.68
CA VAL A 63 3.09 1.02 -4.02
C VAL A 63 3.00 -0.50 -4.03
N GLU A 64 1.79 -1.04 -4.15
CA GLU A 64 1.53 -2.48 -3.98
C GLU A 64 0.45 -3.00 -4.95
N PRO A 65 0.51 -4.28 -5.35
CA PRO A 65 -0.52 -4.91 -6.16
C PRO A 65 -1.78 -5.17 -5.34
N LEU A 66 -2.95 -5.10 -5.98
CA LEU A 66 -4.21 -5.52 -5.39
C LEU A 66 -4.36 -7.04 -5.55
N LEU A 67 -4.08 -7.78 -4.47
CA LEU A 67 -4.25 -9.22 -4.42
C LEU A 67 -5.75 -9.58 -4.28
N PRO A 68 -6.32 -10.33 -5.24
CA PRO A 68 -7.73 -10.70 -5.18
C PRO A 68 -7.96 -11.75 -4.09
N VAL A 69 -8.95 -11.51 -3.23
CA VAL A 69 -9.46 -12.52 -2.29
C VAL A 69 -10.69 -13.20 -2.89
N ALA A 70 -10.69 -14.52 -2.95
CA ALA A 70 -11.73 -15.29 -3.63
C ALA A 70 -12.95 -15.58 -2.73
N GLU A 71 -12.73 -15.78 -1.43
CA GLU A 71 -13.79 -16.20 -0.50
C GLU A 71 -13.98 -15.19 0.64
N ALA A 72 -15.25 -14.95 0.99
CA ALA A 72 -15.57 -14.06 2.11
C ALA A 72 -14.99 -14.55 3.45
N ALA A 73 -14.76 -15.86 3.59
CA ALA A 73 -14.16 -16.46 4.77
C ALA A 73 -12.73 -15.95 5.01
N ASP A 74 -11.93 -15.79 3.96
CA ASP A 74 -10.55 -15.30 4.04
C ASP A 74 -10.50 -13.83 4.51
N VAL A 75 -11.43 -13.01 3.99
CA VAL A 75 -11.59 -11.62 4.43
C VAL A 75 -11.98 -11.56 5.90
N LEU A 76 -12.93 -12.40 6.32
CA LEU A 76 -13.38 -12.44 7.72
C LEU A 76 -12.30 -12.94 8.67
N ALA A 77 -11.46 -13.89 8.24
CA ALA A 77 -10.31 -14.35 9.01
C ALA A 77 -9.29 -13.21 9.22
N THR A 78 -8.96 -12.47 8.16
CA THR A 78 -8.07 -11.30 8.24
C THR A 78 -8.63 -10.24 9.20
N ILE A 79 -9.94 -9.96 9.15
CA ILE A 79 -10.59 -9.02 10.08
C ILE A 79 -10.48 -9.51 11.54
N ALA A 80 -10.58 -10.82 11.79
CA ALA A 80 -10.46 -11.37 13.12
C ALA A 80 -9.03 -11.22 13.66
N GLU A 81 -8.02 -11.55 12.84
CA GLU A 81 -6.60 -11.38 13.17
C GLU A 81 -6.26 -9.93 13.55
N LEU A 82 -6.66 -8.97 12.72
CA LEU A 82 -6.41 -7.54 12.98
C LEU A 82 -7.08 -7.03 14.26
N ARG A 83 -8.24 -7.59 14.63
CA ARG A 83 -8.94 -7.23 15.89
C ARG A 83 -8.24 -7.81 17.11
N ASP A 84 -7.69 -9.01 16.99
CA ASP A 84 -6.94 -9.65 18.06
C ASP A 84 -5.63 -8.89 18.32
N GLU A 85 -4.93 -8.43 17.27
CA GLU A 85 -3.75 -7.56 17.39
C GLU A 85 -4.06 -6.23 18.08
N GLU A 86 -5.19 -5.58 17.76
CA GLU A 86 -5.58 -4.32 18.41
C GLU A 86 -5.96 -4.52 19.90
N ALA A 87 -6.45 -5.70 20.26
CA ALA A 87 -6.86 -6.02 21.62
C ALA A 87 -5.68 -6.38 22.56
N ASP A 88 -4.52 -6.76 22.00
CA ASP A 88 -3.28 -7.04 22.74
C ASP A 88 -2.14 -6.12 22.27
N PRO A 89 -2.19 -4.80 22.58
CA PRO A 89 -1.11 -3.90 22.25
C PRO A 89 0.08 -4.19 23.18
N GLU A 90 1.13 -4.85 22.67
CA GLU A 90 2.40 -5.01 23.39
C GLU A 90 2.99 -3.68 23.89
#